data_AF-A0A945YE28-F1
#
_entry.id   AF-A0A945YE28-F1
#
_cell.length_a   1.000
_cell.length_b   1.000
_cell.length_c   1.000
_cell.angle_alpha   90.00
_cell.angle_beta   90.00
_cell.angle_gamma   90.00
#
_symmetry.space_group_name_H-M   'P 1'
#
loop_
_entity.id
_entity.type
_entity.pdbx_description
1 polymer ?
#
loop_
_entity_poly.entity_id
_entity_poly.type
_entity_poly.pdbx_seq_one_letter_code
_entity_poly.pdbx_strand_id
1 'polypeptide(L)'
;EDFDNDGDLDIAAIAFHPDFGASPVENFIYLEQQQPLEFSPFDHSATQAGRWMTIDSGDLDGDGDKDLVLGAGYSPVGLRFKYPELLQKMMLEAPPLLVLENQS
;
A
#
# COMPACT_ATOMS: atom_id res chain seq x y z
N GLU A 1 0.09 1.01 -13.69
CA GLU A 1 -0.40 2.02 -14.64
C GLU A 1 0.78 2.92 -14.95
N ASP A 2 0.64 3.93 -15.79
CA ASP A 2 1.64 5.00 -15.89
C ASP A 2 1.25 6.02 -14.81
N PHE A 3 1.84 5.90 -13.61
CA PHE A 3 1.42 6.73 -12.47
C PHE A 3 2.09 8.10 -12.51
N ASP A 4 3.36 8.16 -12.91
CA ASP A 4 4.13 9.39 -12.99
C ASP A 4 4.05 10.11 -14.36
N ASN A 5 3.27 9.57 -15.30
CA ASN A 5 3.00 10.12 -16.63
C ASN A 5 4.27 10.25 -17.51
N ASP A 6 5.26 9.39 -17.31
CA ASP A 6 6.51 9.41 -18.07
C ASP A 6 6.45 8.58 -19.38
N GLY A 7 5.36 7.84 -19.58
CA GLY A 7 5.07 7.06 -20.77
C GLY A 7 5.45 5.57 -20.66
N ASP A 8 5.84 5.10 -19.49
CA ASP A 8 6.04 3.69 -19.21
C ASP A 8 5.07 3.13 -18.14
N LEU A 9 5.14 1.83 -17.85
CA LEU A 9 4.21 1.19 -16.90
C LEU A 9 4.90 0.81 -15.60
N ASP A 10 4.38 1.37 -14.52
CA ASP A 10 4.77 1.06 -13.15
C ASP A 10 3.89 -0.02 -12.52
N ILE A 11 4.27 -0.41 -11.29
CA ILE A 11 3.59 -1.42 -10.49
C ILE A 11 3.33 -0.90 -9.08
N ALA A 12 2.08 -0.93 -8.64
CA ALA A 12 1.73 -0.86 -7.22
C ALA A 12 1.30 -2.24 -6.74
N ALA A 13 1.81 -2.66 -5.58
CA ALA A 13 1.50 -3.95 -5.00
C ALA A 13 1.19 -3.85 -3.50
N ILE A 14 0.27 -4.70 -3.04
CA ILE A 14 -0.06 -4.87 -1.63
C ILE A 14 0.14 -6.31 -1.20
N ALA A 15 0.46 -6.49 0.09
CA ALA A 15 0.50 -7.79 0.73
C ALA A 15 -0.50 -7.84 1.90
N PHE A 16 -1.50 -8.71 1.80
CA PHE A 16 -2.48 -8.94 2.87
C PHE A 16 -1.92 -9.79 4.04
N HIS A 17 -0.86 -10.56 3.75
CA HIS A 17 -0.14 -11.40 4.71
C HIS A 17 1.37 -11.10 4.66
N PRO A 18 1.80 -9.87 5.00
CA PRO A 18 3.22 -9.53 5.08
C PRO A 18 3.87 -10.24 6.27
N ASP A 19 5.20 -10.20 6.34
CA ASP A 19 5.88 -10.53 7.59
C ASP A 19 5.71 -9.37 8.59
N PHE A 20 4.72 -9.50 9.48
CA PHE A 20 4.49 -8.53 10.56
C PHE A 20 5.60 -8.47 11.61
N GLY A 21 6.62 -9.34 11.54
CA GLY A 21 7.83 -9.24 12.35
C GLY A 21 8.94 -8.37 11.73
N ALA A 22 8.80 -7.99 10.45
CA ALA A 22 9.77 -7.14 9.76
C ALA A 22 9.63 -5.65 10.16
N SER A 23 10.71 -4.89 9.96
CA SER A 23 10.73 -3.45 10.14
C SER A 23 11.48 -2.81 8.96
N PRO A 24 10.78 -2.11 8.05
CA PRO A 24 9.35 -1.82 8.07
C PRO A 24 8.47 -3.05 7.77
N VAL A 25 7.18 -2.95 8.03
CA VAL A 25 6.20 -3.94 7.56
C VAL A 25 5.97 -3.71 6.07
N GLU A 26 6.48 -4.60 5.23
CA GLU A 26 6.41 -4.53 3.76
C GLU A 26 5.01 -4.96 3.26
N ASN A 27 3.99 -4.13 3.51
CA ASN A 27 2.60 -4.42 3.13
C ASN A 27 2.10 -3.65 1.89
N PHE A 28 2.91 -2.71 1.39
CA PHE A 28 2.70 -1.93 0.18
C PHE A 28 4.05 -1.62 -0.45
N ILE A 29 4.11 -1.60 -1.78
CA ILE A 29 5.24 -1.05 -2.53
C ILE A 29 4.74 -0.43 -3.84
N TYR A 30 5.30 0.72 -4.19
CA TYR A 30 5.28 1.28 -5.53
C TYR A 30 6.62 1.00 -6.20
N LEU A 31 6.59 0.55 -7.45
CA LEU A 31 7.74 0.22 -8.26
C LEU A 31 7.65 1.06 -9.53
N GLU A 32 8.35 2.18 -9.53
CA GLU A 32 8.53 3.06 -10.68
C GLU A 32 9.45 2.36 -11.67
N GLN A 33 9.06 2.26 -12.93
CA GLN A 33 9.98 1.75 -13.94
C GLN A 33 10.88 2.89 -14.43
N GLN A 34 12.18 2.59 -14.57
CA GLN A 34 13.21 3.58 -14.92
C GLN A 34 13.90 3.22 -16.23
N GLN A 35 13.90 1.92 -16.56
CA GLN A 35 14.34 1.33 -17.82
C GLN A 35 13.50 0.05 -18.05
N PRO A 36 13.45 -0.51 -19.28
CA PRO A 36 12.62 -1.68 -19.54
C PRO A 36 12.86 -2.84 -18.56
N LEU A 37 11.85 -3.13 -17.74
CA LEU A 37 11.87 -4.15 -16.67
C LEU A 37 12.87 -3.90 -15.53
N GLU A 38 13.34 -2.66 -15.36
CA GLU A 38 14.15 -2.21 -14.23
C GLU A 38 13.35 -1.21 -13.40
N PHE A 39 13.19 -1.50 -12.10
CA PHE A 39 12.28 -0.77 -11.22
C PHE A 39 13.00 -0.19 -9.99
N SER A 40 12.59 1.02 -9.60
CA SER A 40 12.97 1.66 -8.34
C SER A 40 11.84 1.55 -7.32
N PRO A 41 12.12 1.04 -6.10
CA PRO A 41 11.09 0.86 -5.07
C PRO A 41 10.85 2.14 -4.26
N PHE A 42 9.58 2.43 -4.01
CA PHE A 42 9.12 3.48 -3.11
C PHE A 42 8.03 2.96 -2.17
N ASP A 43 8.10 3.40 -0.92
CA ASP A 43 7.07 3.16 0.09
C ASP A 43 6.68 4.46 0.78
N HIS A 44 5.61 4.41 1.56
CA HIS A 44 5.17 5.54 2.37
C HIS A 44 4.81 5.05 3.77
N SER A 45 5.33 5.69 4.81
CA SER A 45 5.16 5.23 6.20
C SER A 45 3.70 5.01 6.64
N ALA A 46 2.75 5.75 6.05
CA ALA A 46 1.32 5.57 6.33
C ALA A 46 0.80 4.18 5.94
N THR A 47 1.43 3.52 4.96
CA THR A 47 1.02 2.17 4.51
C THR A 47 1.27 1.13 5.61
N GLN A 48 2.28 1.34 6.47
CA GLN A 48 2.65 0.39 7.53
C GLN A 48 1.59 0.26 8.64
N ALA A 49 0.64 1.20 8.73
CA ALA A 49 -0.41 1.18 9.74
C ALA A 49 -1.57 0.23 9.41
N GLY A 50 -1.69 -0.22 8.16
CA GLY A 50 -2.84 -1.01 7.70
C GLY A 50 -2.56 -2.48 7.46
N ARG A 51 -3.64 -3.16 7.05
CA ARG A 51 -3.60 -4.52 6.50
C ARG A 51 -4.39 -4.52 5.21
N TRP A 52 -3.72 -4.13 4.13
CA TRP A 52 -4.34 -3.86 2.84
C TRP A 52 -4.76 -5.15 2.14
N MET A 53 -6.03 -5.23 1.77
CA MET A 53 -6.65 -6.37 1.09
C MET A 53 -7.00 -6.04 -0.35
N THR A 54 -7.34 -4.78 -0.62
CA THR A 54 -7.68 -4.29 -1.95
C THR A 54 -6.88 -3.04 -2.26
N ILE A 55 -6.64 -2.83 -3.55
CA ILE A 55 -6.04 -1.63 -4.12
C ILE A 55 -6.83 -1.26 -5.37
N ASP A 56 -7.04 0.03 -5.61
CA ASP A 56 -7.63 0.58 -6.83
C ASP A 56 -6.94 1.91 -7.18
N SER A 57 -7.05 2.36 -8.42
CA SER A 57 -6.44 3.61 -8.89
C SER A 57 -7.44 4.53 -9.59
N GLY A 58 -7.21 5.83 -9.51
CA GLY A 58 -8.08 6.84 -10.10
C GLY A 58 -7.51 8.24 -9.92
N ASP A 59 -7.95 9.17 -10.76
CA ASP A 59 -7.65 10.60 -10.62
C ASP A 59 -8.70 11.15 -9.63
N LEU A 60 -8.40 11.15 -8.33
CA LEU A 60 -9.40 11.42 -7.29
C LEU A 60 -9.54 12.91 -7.02
N ASP A 61 -8.46 13.67 -7.16
CA ASP A 61 -8.43 15.11 -6.92
C ASP A 61 -8.60 15.96 -8.20
N GLY A 62 -8.48 15.35 -9.38
CA GLY A 62 -8.73 15.96 -10.67
C GLY A 62 -7.53 16.68 -11.27
N ASP A 63 -6.31 16.39 -10.84
CA ASP A 63 -5.10 17.06 -11.32
C ASP A 63 -4.48 16.40 -12.57
N GLY A 64 -4.93 15.18 -12.90
CA GLY A 64 -4.57 14.47 -14.12
C GLY A 64 -3.56 13.34 -13.93
N ASP A 65 -3.10 13.08 -12.71
CA ASP A 65 -2.36 11.87 -12.37
C ASP A 65 -3.25 10.81 -11.70
N LYS A 66 -2.69 9.64 -11.37
CA LYS A 66 -3.42 8.54 -10.73
C LYS A 66 -3.02 8.41 -9.28
N ASP A 67 -4.00 8.59 -8.41
CA ASP A 67 -3.93 8.23 -7.00
C ASP A 67 -4.15 6.73 -6.78
N LEU A 68 -3.77 6.27 -5.59
CA LEU A 68 -4.05 4.91 -5.12
C LEU A 68 -4.97 4.91 -3.90
N VAL A 69 -5.95 4.00 -3.89
CA VAL A 69 -6.82 3.75 -2.73
C VAL A 69 -6.57 2.34 -2.20
N LEU A 70 -6.14 2.23 -0.95
CA LEU A 70 -5.95 0.95 -0.26
C LEU A 70 -7.14 0.66 0.66
N GLY A 71 -7.76 -0.50 0.52
CA GLY A 71 -8.82 -0.99 1.39
C GLY A 71 -8.31 -1.99 2.40
N ALA A 72 -8.58 -1.75 3.69
CA ALA A 72 -8.08 -2.59 4.76
C ALA A 72 -9.00 -3.77 5.10
N GLY A 73 -8.38 -4.84 5.60
CA GLY A 73 -9.05 -6.03 6.10
C GLY A 73 -8.49 -6.53 7.42
N TYR A 74 -9.10 -6.14 8.54
CA TYR A 74 -8.60 -6.51 9.88
C TYR A 74 -9.09 -7.89 10.34
N SER A 75 -8.76 -8.92 9.55
CA SER A 75 -9.04 -10.30 9.91
C SER A 75 -8.14 -10.75 11.07
N PRO A 76 -8.63 -11.55 12.03
CA PRO A 76 -7.78 -12.15 13.06
C PRO A 76 -6.86 -13.26 12.52
N VAL A 77 -7.12 -13.77 11.31
CA VAL A 77 -6.36 -14.88 10.70
C VAL A 77 -4.92 -14.45 10.43
N GLY A 78 -3.96 -15.24 10.91
CA GLY A 78 -2.52 -14.97 10.79
C GLY A 78 -1.93 -14.08 11.90
N LEU A 79 -2.77 -13.32 12.62
CA LEU A 79 -2.32 -12.38 13.66
C LEU A 79 -2.66 -12.83 15.08
N ARG A 80 -3.85 -13.39 15.31
CA ARG A 80 -4.42 -13.60 16.66
C ARG A 80 -3.50 -14.31 17.66
N PHE A 81 -2.69 -15.26 17.20
CA PHE A 81 -1.81 -16.05 18.08
C PHE A 81 -0.37 -15.54 18.13
N LYS A 82 0.13 -14.92 17.05
CA LYS A 82 1.54 -14.49 16.94
C LYS A 82 1.72 -13.00 17.27
N TYR A 83 0.71 -12.18 17.00
CA TYR A 83 0.72 -10.72 17.14
C TYR A 83 -0.61 -10.20 17.71
N PRO A 84 -1.04 -10.62 18.92
CA PRO A 84 -2.33 -10.22 19.48
C PRO A 84 -2.43 -8.71 19.76
N GLU A 85 -1.35 -8.07 20.21
CA GLU A 85 -1.31 -6.63 20.48
C GLU A 85 -1.40 -5.81 19.19
N LEU A 86 -0.69 -6.24 18.13
CA LEU A 86 -0.80 -5.62 16.81
C LEU A 86 -2.23 -5.72 16.26
N LEU A 87 -2.85 -6.90 16.36
CA LEU A 87 -4.25 -7.09 15.97
C LEU A 87 -5.17 -6.16 16.76
N GLN A 88 -5.00 -6.06 18.08
CA GLN A 88 -5.80 -5.16 18.90
C GLN A 88 -5.61 -3.70 18.48
N LYS A 89 -4.36 -3.26 18.28
CA LYS A 89 -4.05 -1.92 17.81
C LYS A 89 -4.71 -1.63 16.46
N MET A 90 -4.58 -2.53 15.48
CA MET A 90 -5.21 -2.39 14.18
C MET A 90 -6.74 -2.26 14.27
N MET A 91 -7.37 -3.09 15.10
CA MET A 91 -8.83 -3.06 15.29
C MET A 91 -9.34 -1.76 15.94
N LEU A 92 -8.50 -1.06 16.70
CA LEU A 92 -8.88 0.16 17.42
C LEU A 92 -8.49 1.45 16.67
N GLU A 93 -7.35 1.43 15.98
CA GLU A 93 -6.69 2.66 15.52
C GLU A 93 -6.42 2.68 14.01
N ALA A 94 -6.37 1.54 13.33
CA ALA A 94 -5.94 1.53 11.94
C ALA A 94 -7.07 1.96 10.98
N PRO A 95 -6.72 2.71 9.91
CA PRO A 95 -7.71 3.31 9.04
C PRO A 95 -8.31 2.29 8.04
N PRO A 96 -9.64 2.25 7.85
CA PRO A 96 -10.27 1.29 6.94
C PRO A 96 -9.91 1.53 5.45
N LEU A 97 -9.51 2.76 5.13
CA LEU A 97 -9.10 3.22 3.81
C LEU A 97 -7.87 4.11 3.95
N LEU A 98 -6.94 4.01 3.02
CA LEU A 98 -5.83 4.95 2.85
C LEU A 98 -5.81 5.43 1.40
N VAL A 99 -5.76 6.74 1.20
CA VAL A 99 -5.52 7.35 -0.11
C VAL A 99 -4.04 7.77 -0.14
N LEU A 100 -3.35 7.39 -1.20
CA LEU A 100 -2.02 7.88 -1.53
C LEU A 100 -2.18 8.82 -2.73
N GLU A 101 -2.04 10.10 -2.44
CA GLU A 101 -2.05 11.18 -3.43
C GLU A 101 -0.75 11.12 -4.24
N ASN A 102 -0.86 11.10 -5.55
CA ASN A 102 0.31 11.32 -6.40
C ASN A 102 0.48 12.83 -6.68
N GLN A 103 1.72 13.27 -6.90
CA GLN A 103 2.04 14.70 -7.07
C GLN A 103 3.05 14.90 -8.21
N SER A 104 2.95 14.06 -9.24
CA SER A 104 3.91 14.01 -10.35
C SER A 104 3.83 15.24 -11.28
#